data_AF-A0A5S3SAB0-F1
#
_entry.id   AF-A0A5S3SAB0-F1
#
_cell.length_a   1.000
_cell.length_b   1.000
_cell.length_c   1.000
_cell.angle_alpha   90.00
_cell.angle_beta   90.00
_cell.angle_gamma   90.00
#
_symmetry.space_group_name_H-M   'P 1'
#
loop_
_entity.id
_entity.type
_entity.pdbx_description
1 polymer ?
#
loop_
_entity_poly.entity_id
_entity_poly.type
_entity_poly.pdbx_seq_one_letter_code
_entity_poly.pdbx_strand_id
1 'polypeptide(L)'
;MANYKPDLSCQNKFIPINFAEQILPGTFEYALCYIVENKLDLSGFDAWYNNDKTGAAAYPPSGMLKSILLGYAHGLISSRRISKACEHKMYLMSL
;
A
#
# COMPACT_ATOMS: atom_id res chain seq x y z
N MET A 1 30.29 23.65 19.08
CA MET A 1 29.82 22.98 17.85
C MET A 1 28.32 22.77 17.98
N ALA A 2 27.53 22.98 16.93
CA ALA A 2 26.07 22.85 17.05
C ALA A 2 25.67 21.40 17.31
N ASN A 3 24.72 21.18 18.22
CA ASN A 3 24.22 19.85 18.57
C ASN A 3 23.13 19.43 17.57
N TYR A 4 23.55 18.88 16.44
CA TYR A 4 22.63 18.39 15.41
C TYR A 4 21.94 17.09 15.86
N LYS A 5 20.73 16.87 15.35
CA LYS A 5 20.06 15.57 15.52
C LYS A 5 20.87 14.48 14.80
N PRO A 6 20.94 13.27 15.37
CA PRO A 6 21.64 12.16 14.74
C PRO A 6 20.95 11.79 13.41
N ASP A 7 21.75 11.45 12.40
CA ASP A 7 21.23 10.89 11.14
C ASP A 7 20.67 9.49 11.39
N LEU A 8 19.43 9.28 10.98
CA LEU A 8 18.70 8.02 11.10
C LEU A 8 18.32 7.44 9.72
N SER A 9 18.99 7.88 8.66
CA SER A 9 18.76 7.43 7.27
C SER A 9 18.85 5.91 7.09
N CYS A 10 19.65 5.22 7.90
CA CYS A 10 19.80 3.75 7.90
C CYS A 10 18.92 3.03 8.94
N GLN A 11 17.88 3.69 9.49
CA GLN A 11 17.01 3.10 10.50
C GLN A 11 16.12 2.00 9.89
N ASN A 12 16.31 0.77 10.35
CA ASN A 12 15.48 -0.39 9.97
C ASN A 12 14.22 -0.55 10.83
N LYS A 13 13.89 0.43 11.69
CA LYS A 13 12.68 0.37 12.54
C LYS A 13 11.51 0.99 11.81
N PHE A 14 10.43 0.23 11.68
CA PHE A 14 9.15 0.71 11.18
C PHE A 14 8.55 1.71 12.18
N ILE A 15 8.25 2.92 11.71
CA ILE A 15 7.51 3.91 12.49
C ILE A 15 6.06 3.80 12.03
N PRO A 16 5.10 3.45 12.90
CA PRO A 16 3.70 3.40 12.50
C PRO A 16 3.27 4.82 12.12
N ILE A 17 2.82 4.97 10.88
CA ILE A 17 2.28 6.21 10.35
C ILE A 17 0.78 6.05 10.10
N ASN A 18 0.02 7.13 10.28
CA ASN A 18 -1.34 7.17 9.78
C ASN A 18 -1.30 7.41 8.27
N PHE A 19 -1.57 6.37 7.49
CA PHE A 19 -1.44 6.46 6.05
C PHE A 19 -2.48 7.38 5.41
N ALA A 20 -3.69 7.45 5.97
CA ALA A 20 -4.73 8.36 5.50
C ALA A 20 -4.31 9.83 5.60
N GLU A 21 -3.41 10.17 6.54
CA GLU A 21 -2.86 11.52 6.71
C GLU A 21 -1.64 11.78 5.81
N GLN A 22 -1.02 10.74 5.24
CA GLN A 22 0.15 10.89 4.37
C GLN A 22 -0.19 11.04 2.89
N ILE A 23 -1.37 10.58 2.47
CA ILE A 23 -1.81 10.73 1.09
C ILE A 23 -2.40 12.12 0.89
N LEU A 24 -1.65 13.00 0.24
CA LEU A 24 -2.04 14.38 0.04
C LEU A 24 -3.06 14.52 -1.12
N PRO A 25 -4.11 15.33 -0.97
CA PRO A 25 -4.99 15.66 -2.08
C PRO A 25 -4.22 16.21 -3.28
N GLY A 26 -4.61 15.80 -4.49
CA GLY A 26 -3.97 16.22 -5.74
C GLY A 26 -2.80 15.34 -6.18
N THR A 27 -2.43 14.31 -5.42
CA THR A 27 -1.48 13.28 -5.89
C THR A 27 -2.19 12.14 -6.62
N PHE A 28 -1.43 11.35 -7.36
CA PHE A 28 -1.95 10.15 -8.02
C PHE A 28 -2.44 9.12 -6.99
N GLU A 29 -1.70 8.93 -5.90
CA GLU A 29 -2.04 8.00 -4.82
C GLU A 29 -3.39 8.35 -4.19
N TYR A 30 -3.69 9.64 -4.02
CA TYR A 30 -4.99 10.11 -3.54
C TYR A 30 -6.10 9.72 -4.50
N ALA A 31 -5.94 10.03 -5.79
CA ALA A 31 -6.91 9.69 -6.81
C ALA A 31 -7.15 8.17 -6.88
N LEU A 32 -6.09 7.38 -6.82
CA LEU A 32 -6.14 5.92 -6.81
C LEU A 32 -6.94 5.40 -5.60
N CYS A 33 -6.64 5.88 -4.39
CA CYS A 33 -7.39 5.48 -3.20
C CYS A 33 -8.87 5.83 -3.33
N TYR A 34 -9.16 7.08 -3.70
CA TYR A 34 -10.51 7.56 -3.81
C TYR A 34 -11.33 6.74 -4.81
N ILE A 35 -10.77 6.44 -5.99
CA ILE A 35 -11.45 5.64 -7.01
C ILE A 35 -11.68 4.22 -6.51
N VAL A 36 -10.66 3.55 -5.99
CA VAL A 36 -10.79 2.15 -5.56
C VAL A 36 -11.77 2.00 -4.39
N GLU A 37 -11.79 2.94 -3.45
CA GLU A 37 -12.65 2.86 -2.26
C GLU A 37 -14.08 3.35 -2.51
N ASN A 38 -14.28 4.33 -3.39
CA ASN A 38 -15.58 5.04 -3.49
C ASN A 38 -16.26 4.87 -4.85
N LYS A 39 -15.57 4.35 -5.87
CA LYS A 39 -16.08 4.29 -7.25
C LYS A 39 -16.11 2.88 -7.84
N LEU A 40 -15.38 1.93 -7.25
CA LEU A 40 -15.37 0.55 -7.71
C LEU A 40 -16.20 -0.32 -6.77
N ASP A 41 -17.09 -1.14 -7.36
CA ASP A 41 -17.75 -2.23 -6.63
C ASP A 41 -16.85 -3.47 -6.68
N LEU A 42 -16.30 -3.85 -5.53
CA LEU A 42 -15.41 -5.01 -5.38
C LEU A 42 -16.10 -6.20 -4.70
N SER A 43 -17.41 -6.09 -4.41
CA SER A 43 -18.17 -7.14 -3.71
C SER A 43 -18.11 -8.50 -4.40
N GLY A 44 -17.98 -8.51 -5.74
CA GLY A 44 -17.79 -9.72 -6.51
C GLY A 44 -16.49 -10.49 -6.17
N PHE A 45 -15.41 -9.78 -5.83
CA PHE A 45 -14.18 -10.40 -5.36
C PHE A 45 -14.32 -10.92 -3.93
N ASP A 46 -14.95 -10.13 -3.05
CA ASP A 46 -15.17 -10.54 -1.66
C ASP A 46 -16.02 -11.81 -1.59
N ALA A 47 -17.05 -11.93 -2.45
CA ALA A 47 -17.90 -13.12 -2.52
C ALA A 47 -17.16 -14.42 -2.90
N TRP A 48 -15.98 -14.31 -3.53
CA TRP A 48 -15.17 -15.49 -3.90
C TRP A 48 -14.30 -15.99 -2.75
N TYR A 49 -14.04 -15.16 -1.74
CA TYR A 49 -13.25 -15.54 -0.58
C TYR A 49 -14.14 -16.14 0.51
N ASN A 50 -13.92 -17.41 0.82
CA ASN A 50 -14.59 -18.13 1.92
C ASN A 50 -13.55 -18.91 2.74
N ASN A 51 -12.56 -18.18 3.28
CA ASN A 51 -11.46 -18.76 4.05
C ASN A 51 -11.53 -18.45 5.56
N ASP A 52 -12.70 -18.03 6.06
CA ASP A 52 -12.90 -17.59 7.46
C ASP A 52 -12.44 -18.62 8.51
N LYS A 53 -12.37 -19.90 8.14
CA LYS A 53 -12.06 -21.02 9.04
C LYS A 53 -10.76 -21.76 8.70
N THR A 54 -10.10 -21.45 7.59
CA THR A 54 -8.96 -22.25 7.09
C THR A 54 -7.96 -21.42 6.28
N GLY A 55 -6.68 -21.77 6.38
CA GLY A 55 -5.63 -21.15 5.56
C GLY A 55 -5.11 -19.81 6.09
N ALA A 56 -4.28 -19.14 5.28
CA ALA A 56 -3.75 -17.83 5.59
C ALA A 56 -4.79 -16.73 5.28
N ALA A 57 -4.78 -15.65 6.06
CA ALA A 57 -5.61 -14.48 5.80
C ALA A 57 -5.38 -13.95 4.38
N ALA A 58 -6.46 -13.67 3.67
CA ALA A 58 -6.39 -13.06 2.36
C ALA A 58 -6.17 -11.55 2.48
N TYR A 59 -5.46 -10.96 1.51
CA TYR A 59 -5.45 -9.50 1.38
C TYR A 59 -6.82 -9.02 0.89
N PRO A 60 -7.32 -7.88 1.39
CA PRO A 60 -8.55 -7.29 0.87
C PRO A 60 -8.37 -6.92 -0.62
N PRO A 61 -9.38 -7.14 -1.48
CA PRO A 61 -9.28 -6.83 -2.92
C PRO A 61 -8.90 -5.38 -3.20
N SER A 62 -9.40 -4.44 -2.40
CA SER A 62 -9.12 -3.00 -2.52
C SER A 62 -7.64 -2.68 -2.33
N GLY A 63 -7.03 -3.17 -1.26
CA GLY A 63 -5.60 -2.94 -0.98
C GLY A 63 -4.72 -3.55 -2.06
N MET A 64 -5.01 -4.81 -2.42
CA MET A 64 -4.26 -5.51 -3.47
C MET A 64 -4.31 -4.77 -4.81
N LEU A 65 -5.49 -4.25 -5.20
CA LEU A 65 -5.65 -3.50 -6.45
C LEU A 65 -4.86 -2.18 -6.42
N LYS A 66 -4.88 -1.45 -5.31
CA LYS A 66 -4.11 -0.21 -5.17
C LYS A 66 -2.61 -0.47 -5.26
N SER A 67 -2.08 -1.48 -4.57
CA SER A 67 -0.65 -1.83 -4.65
C SER A 67 -0.21 -2.18 -6.07
N ILE A 68 -1.04 -2.93 -6.81
CA ILE A 68 -0.75 -3.31 -8.21
C ILE A 68 -0.76 -2.08 -9.12
N LEU A 69 -1.81 -1.27 -9.07
CA LEU A 69 -1.95 -0.08 -9.93
C LEU A 69 -0.89 0.97 -9.62
N LEU A 70 -0.55 1.17 -8.34
CA LEU A 70 0.56 2.03 -7.95
C LEU A 70 1.90 1.49 -8.43
N GLY A 71 2.10 0.17 -8.34
CA GLY A 71 3.26 -0.51 -8.91
C GLY A 71 3.42 -0.21 -10.41
N TYR A 72 2.33 -0.33 -11.18
CA TYR A 72 2.33 0.01 -12.60
C TYR A 72 2.59 1.48 -12.88
N ALA A 73 2.03 2.40 -12.08
CA ALA A 73 2.31 3.83 -12.20
C ALA A 73 3.80 4.15 -11.98
N HIS A 74 4.50 3.37 -11.13
CA HIS A 74 5.94 3.46 -10.93
C HIS A 74 6.78 2.64 -11.92
N GLY A 75 6.18 2.05 -12.96
CA GLY A 75 6.89 1.23 -13.95
C GLY A 75 7.33 -0.15 -13.44
N LEU A 76 6.74 -0.63 -12.34
CA LEU A 76 6.98 -1.98 -11.83
C LEU A 76 6.01 -2.97 -12.50
N ILE A 77 6.43 -3.58 -13.59
CA ILE A 77 5.56 -4.44 -14.41
C ILE A 77 5.44 -5.87 -13.84
N SER A 78 6.46 -6.37 -13.12
CA SER A 78 6.45 -7.73 -12.60
C SER A 78 5.98 -7.79 -11.14
N SER A 79 5.17 -8.81 -10.82
CA SER A 79 4.67 -9.06 -9.47
C SER A 79 5.79 -9.17 -8.42
N ARG A 80 6.93 -9.79 -8.76
CA ARG A 80 8.11 -9.86 -7.89
C ARG A 80 8.69 -8.47 -7.56
N ARG A 81 8.71 -7.56 -8.54
CA ARG A 81 9.20 -6.19 -8.31
C ARG A 81 8.24 -5.38 -7.46
N ILE A 82 6.93 -5.59 -7.64
CA ILE A 82 5.89 -4.98 -6.80
C ILE A 82 6.02 -5.50 -5.37
N SER A 83 6.12 -6.83 -5.18
CA SER A 83 6.32 -7.45 -3.85
C SER A 83 7.54 -6.89 -3.13
N LYS A 84 8.69 -6.85 -3.81
CA LYS A 84 9.91 -6.26 -3.25
C LYS A 84 9.74 -4.77 -2.92
N ALA A 85 8.96 -4.05 -3.72
CA ALA A 85 8.65 -2.66 -3.41
C ALA A 85 7.78 -2.54 -2.15
N CYS A 86 6.79 -3.42 -1.92
CA CYS A 86 6.00 -3.44 -0.69
C CYS A 86 6.84 -3.71 0.57
N GLU A 87 7.89 -4.52 0.45
CA GLU A 87 8.81 -4.81 1.58
C GLU A 87 9.62 -3.58 2.02
N HIS A 88 9.90 -2.66 1.09
CA HIS A 88 10.78 -1.52 1.34
C HIS A 88 10.07 -0.16 1.37
N LYS A 89 8.90 -0.03 0.74
CA LYS A 89 8.14 1.21 0.60
C LYS A 89 6.85 1.11 1.38
N MET A 90 6.82 1.79 2.52
CA MET A 90 5.70 1.80 3.45
C MET A 90 4.35 2.12 2.79
N TYR A 91 4.33 3.08 1.85
CA TYR A 91 3.10 3.48 1.15
C TYR A 91 2.51 2.42 0.23
N LEU A 92 3.30 1.45 -0.24
CA LEU A 92 2.81 0.40 -1.14
C LEU A 92 2.13 -0.75 -0.37
N MET A 93 2.51 -0.94 0.89
CA MET A 93 1.95 -1.94 1.80
C MET A 93 0.72 -1.44 2.56
N SER A 94 0.62 -0.12 2.80
CA SER A 94 -0.46 0.50 3.57
C SER A 94 -1.67 0.95 2.76
N LEU A 95 -1.64 0.74 1.43
CA LEU A 95 -2.73 1.03 0.49
C LEU A 95 -3.74 -0.10 0.43
#